data_AF-A0AAV4Q771-F1
#
_entry.id   AF-A0AAV4Q771-F1
#
_cell.length_a   1.000
_cell.length_b   1.000
_cell.length_c   1.000
_cell.angle_alpha   90.00
_cell.angle_beta   90.00
_cell.angle_gamma   90.00
#
_symmetry.space_group_name_H-M   'P 1'
#
loop_
_entity.id
_entity.type
_entity.pdbx_description
1 polymer ?
#
loop_
_entity_poly.entity_id
_entity_poly.type
_entity_poly.pdbx_seq_one_letter_code
_entity_poly.pdbx_strand_id
1 'polypeptide(L)' 'VPDRNVFTTTDAERKCVKPEGFQEAIDNLVQSHERGRAFVRPSGTEDVVRVYAEAATQDEADKLANDIGVLVKEFTEK' A
#
# COMPACT_ATOMS: atom_id res chain seq x y z
N VAL A 1 -5.32 10.39 5.30
CA VAL A 1 -6.34 9.35 5.53
C VAL A 1 -7.20 9.81 6.70
N PRO A 2 -8.51 9.52 6.75
CA PRO A 2 -9.39 9.97 7.83
C PRO A 2 -9.22 9.18 9.15
N ASP A 3 -8.75 7.93 9.13
CA ASP A 3 -8.25 7.20 10.30
C ASP A 3 -7.11 6.25 9.90
N ARG A 4 -5.93 6.39 10.50
CA ARG A 4 -4.77 5.53 10.23
C ARG A 4 -4.91 4.12 10.82
N ASN A 5 -5.76 3.90 11.81
CA ASN A 5 -5.89 2.62 12.52
C ASN A 5 -6.66 1.55 11.72
N VAL A 6 -7.20 1.94 10.56
CA VAL A 6 -7.85 1.03 9.60
C VAL A 6 -6.86 -0.03 9.09
N PHE A 7 -5.58 0.32 8.99
CA PHE A 7 -4.54 -0.61 8.56
C PHE A 7 -3.85 -1.29 9.73
N THR A 8 -3.91 -2.62 9.76
CA THR A 8 -3.11 -3.44 10.67
C THR A 8 -2.10 -4.21 9.85
N THR A 9 -0.81 -4.11 10.20
CA THR A 9 0.27 -4.78 9.48
C THR A 9 0.89 -5.93 10.28
N THR A 10 1.45 -6.93 9.59
CA THR A 10 2.22 -8.06 10.13
C THR A 10 3.51 -8.25 9.33
N ASP A 11 4.31 -9.26 9.67
CA ASP A 11 5.54 -9.63 8.95
C ASP A 11 6.54 -8.46 8.81
N ALA A 12 6.93 -7.89 9.95
CA ALA A 12 7.77 -6.70 10.03
C ALA A 12 7.22 -5.51 9.21
N GLU A 13 5.90 -5.30 9.28
CA GLU A 13 5.16 -4.23 8.58
C GLU A 13 5.13 -4.34 7.05
N ARG A 14 5.44 -5.52 6.50
CA ARG A 14 5.48 -5.73 5.04
C ARG A 14 4.17 -6.27 4.47
N LYS A 15 3.24 -6.70 5.32
CA LYS A 15 1.92 -7.21 4.92
C LYS A 15 0.82 -6.52 5.70
N CYS A 16 -0.25 -6.09 5.02
CA CYS A 16 -1.47 -5.62 5.65
C CYS A 16 -2.43 -6.80 5.91
N VAL A 17 -2.89 -6.95 7.14
CA VAL A 17 -3.88 -7.98 7.52
C VAL A 17 -5.29 -7.40 7.57
N LYS A 18 -5.39 -6.08 7.74
CA LYS A 18 -6.64 -5.33 7.68
C LYS A 18 -6.42 -4.05 6.88
N PRO A 19 -7.44 -3.57 6.16
CA PRO A 19 -8.74 -4.21 5.93
C PRO A 19 -8.62 -5.49 5.06
N GLU A 20 -9.60 -6.40 5.19
CA GLU A 20 -9.62 -7.65 4.42
C GLU A 20 -9.67 -7.36 2.91
N GLY A 21 -8.93 -8.13 2.11
CA GLY A 21 -8.79 -7.91 0.67
C GLY A 21 -7.80 -6.81 0.26
N PHE A 22 -7.32 -5.96 1.18
CA PHE A 22 -6.38 -4.89 0.83
C PHE A 22 -5.01 -5.42 0.39
N GLN A 23 -4.47 -6.41 1.10
CA GLN A 23 -3.19 -7.03 0.70
C GLN A 23 -3.31 -7.75 -0.64
N GLU A 24 -4.41 -8.44 -0.89
CA GLU A 24 -4.64 -9.11 -2.17
C GLU A 24 -4.72 -8.09 -3.32
N ALA A 25 -5.35 -6.94 -3.10
CA ALA A 25 -5.35 -5.85 -4.07
C ALA A 25 -3.95 -5.27 -4.33
N ILE A 26 -3.11 -5.12 -3.30
CA ILE A 26 -1.69 -4.75 -3.47
C ILE A 26 -0.95 -5.81 -4.28
N ASP A 27 -1.10 -7.10 -3.93
CA ASP A 27 -0.41 -8.21 -4.58
C ASP A 27 -0.77 -8.28 -6.07
N ASN A 28 -2.04 -8.04 -6.42
CA ASN A 28 -2.50 -7.99 -7.82
C ASN A 28 -1.89 -6.82 -8.60
N LEU A 29 -1.79 -5.63 -8.00
CA LEU A 29 -1.15 -4.47 -8.64
C LEU A 29 0.34 -4.73 -8.88
N VAL A 30 1.02 -5.29 -7.87
CA VAL A 30 2.45 -5.62 -7.93
C VAL A 30 2.75 -6.62 -9.05
N GLN A 31 1.91 -7.64 -9.26
CA GLN A 31 2.10 -8.64 -10.31
C GLN A 31 2.08 -8.05 -11.74
N SER A 32 1.47 -6.89 -11.94
CA SER A 32 1.40 -6.23 -13.24
C SER A 32 2.65 -5.41 -13.61
N HIS A 33 3.64 -5.31 -12.71
CA HIS A 33 4.86 -4.52 -12.89
C HIS A 33 6.10 -5.42 -12.86
N GLU A 34 7.04 -5.23 -13.79
CA GLU A 34 8.29 -6.01 -13.78
C GLU A 34 9.11 -5.66 -12.53
N ARG A 35 9.55 -6.68 -11.77
CA ARG A 35 10.23 -6.52 -10.46
C ARG A 35 9.45 -5.63 -9.48
N GLY A 36 8.12 -5.60 -9.62
CA GLY A 36 7.25 -4.85 -8.73
C GLY A 36 7.37 -5.35 -7.30
N ARG A 37 7.45 -4.41 -6.35
CA ARG A 37 7.20 -4.69 -4.94
C ARG A 37 6.67 -3.44 -4.26
N ALA A 38 5.68 -3.61 -3.41
CA ALA A 38 5.11 -2.52 -2.66
C ALA A 38 4.56 -2.97 -1.32
N PHE A 39 4.50 -2.06 -0.36
CA PHE A 39 3.85 -2.27 0.91
C PHE A 39 3.41 -0.94 1.51
N VAL A 40 2.44 -1.04 2.43
CA VAL A 40 1.81 0.10 3.08
C VAL A 40 1.94 -0.07 4.58
N ARG A 41 2.27 1.01 5.29
CA ARG A 41 2.30 1.02 6.75
C ARG A 41 1.72 2.30 7.34
N PRO A 42 0.94 2.22 8.43
CA PRO A 42 0.55 3.40 9.19
C PRO A 42 1.78 4.02 9.87
N SER A 43 1.80 5.36 9.96
CA SER A 43 2.78 6.05 10.81
C SER A 43 2.51 5.76 12.28
N GLY A 44 3.56 5.59 13.09
CA GLY A 44 3.42 5.49 14.54
C GLY A 44 3.14 6.84 15.22
N THR A 45 3.68 7.93 14.65
CA THR A 45 3.74 9.25 15.29
C THR A 45 2.92 10.35 14.60
N GLU A 46 2.41 10.08 13.41
CA GLU A 46 1.65 11.05 12.61
C GLU A 46 0.34 10.43 12.13
N ASP A 47 -0.63 11.25 11.75
CA ASP A 47 -1.88 10.77 11.15
C ASP A 47 -1.76 10.61 9.63
N VAL A 48 -0.83 9.74 9.23
CA VAL A 48 -0.52 9.44 7.83
C VAL A 48 -0.25 7.96 7.62
N VAL A 49 -0.43 7.52 6.38
CA VAL A 49 -0.06 6.19 5.90
C VAL A 49 1.07 6.36 4.89
N ARG A 50 2.11 5.53 5.01
CA ARG A 50 3.27 5.52 4.12
C ARG A 50 3.13 4.40 3.10
N VAL A 51 3.39 4.73 1.85
CA VAL A 51 3.44 3.80 0.73
C VAL A 51 4.90 3.69 0.28
N TYR A 52 5.36 2.47 0.11
CA TYR A 52 6.60 2.16 -0.58
C TYR A 52 6.29 1.37 -1.84
N ALA A 53 6.92 1.72 -2.95
CA ALA A 53 6.84 0.98 -4.21
C ALA A 53 8.20 1.00 -4.93
N GLU A 54 8.56 -0.12 -5.53
CA GLU A 54 9.70 -0.30 -6.41
C GLU A 54 9.29 -1.13 -7.63
N ALA A 55 9.93 -0.89 -8.78
CA ALA A 55 9.72 -1.61 -10.03
C ALA A 55 10.99 -1.54 -10.90
N ALA A 56 10.99 -2.19 -12.07
CA ALA A 56 12.12 -2.22 -12.98
C ALA A 56 12.50 -0.83 -13.53
N THR A 57 11.51 0.05 -13.72
CA THR A 57 11.69 1.42 -14.20
C THR A 57 11.12 2.44 -13.22
N GLN A 58 11.62 3.68 -13.29
CA GLN A 58 11.11 4.78 -12.46
C GLN A 58 9.62 5.05 -12.75
N ASP A 59 9.24 5.09 -14.03
CA ASP A 59 7.85 5.35 -14.44
C ASP A 59 6.88 4.29 -13.87
N GLU A 60 7.29 3.02 -13.87
CA GLU A 60 6.52 1.93 -13.27
C GLU A 60 6.45 2.02 -11.74
N ALA A 61 7.54 2.41 -11.09
CA ALA A 61 7.57 2.58 -9.63
C ALA A 61 6.66 3.75 -9.20
N ASP A 62 6.72 4.87 -9.93
CA ASP A 62 5.88 6.04 -9.69
C ASP A 62 4.40 5.71 -9.95
N LYS A 63 4.11 4.95 -11.01
CA LYS A 63 2.74 4.48 -11.29
C LYS A 63 2.23 3.56 -10.18
N LEU A 64 3.01 2.55 -9.78
CA LEU A 64 2.64 1.62 -8.72
C LEU A 64 2.41 2.35 -7.38
N ALA A 65 3.23 3.34 -7.05
CA ALA A 65 3.06 4.16 -5.86
C ALA A 65 1.73 4.94 -5.89
N ASN A 66 1.39 5.53 -7.03
CA ASN A 66 0.14 6.28 -7.21
C ASN A 66 -1.09 5.38 -7.14
N ASP A 67 -1.08 4.24 -7.82
CA ASP A 67 -2.19 3.27 -7.83
C ASP A 67 -2.48 2.77 -6.41
N ILE A 68 -1.44 2.45 -5.63
CA ILE A 68 -1.58 2.06 -4.23
C ILE A 68 -2.07 3.24 -3.37
N GLY A 69 -1.63 4.46 -3.65
CA GLY A 69 -2.13 5.66 -2.98
C GLY A 69 -3.63 5.87 -3.18
N VAL A 70 -4.17 5.58 -4.37
CA VAL A 70 -5.61 5.57 -4.65
C VAL A 70 -6.30 4.46 -3.87
N LEU A 71 -5.76 3.24 -3.92
CA LEU A 71 -6.29 2.09 -3.20
C LEU A 71 -6.39 2.35 -1.69
N VAL A 72 -5.38 2.98 -1.08
CA VAL A 72 -5.40 3.38 0.33
C VAL A 72 -6.58 4.30 0.65
N LYS A 73 -6.89 5.26 -0.23
CA LYS A 73 -8.04 6.15 -0.04
C LYS A 73 -9.36 5.38 -0.12
N GLU A 74 -9.52 4.54 -1.13
CA GLU A 74 -10.74 3.73 -1.33
C GLU A 74 -11.06 2.82 -0.14
N PHE A 75 -10.04 2.30 0.53
CA PHE A 75 -10.21 1.44 1.70
C PHE A 75 -10.33 2.19 3.03
N THR A 76 -10.06 3.51 3.05
CA THR A 76 -10.20 4.36 4.26
C THR A 76 -11.37 5.32 4.22
N GLU A 77 -11.95 5.60 3.04
CA GLU A 77 -13.10 6.48 2.86
C GLU A 77 -14.45 5.73 2.75
N LYS A 78 -14.44 4.40 2.90
CA LYS A 78 -15.66 3.58 3.07
C LYS A 78 -16.18 3.66 4.50
#